data_AF-A0A7V3W2G0-F1
#
_entry.id   AF-A0A7V3W2G0-F1
#
_cell.length_a   1.000
_cell.length_b   1.000
_cell.length_c   1.000
_cell.angle_alpha   90.00
_cell.angle_beta   90.00
_cell.angle_gamma   90.00
#
_symmetry.space_group_name_H-M   'P 1'
#
loop_
_entity.id
_entity.type
_entity.pdbx_description
1 polymer ?
#
loop_
_entity_poly.entity_id
_entity_poly.type
_entity_poly.pdbx_seq_one_letter_code
_entity_poly.pdbx_strand_id
1 'polypeptide(L)'
;MAASRKRRLAAILVLVLVLLSALELVKRRFDPYLSRERGMQNPFWQEHPTRGHSLKPGDYGSIWGVPFHINRLGFRGPEISREKPKGVFRVLCLGDSITMGAALPEDILYPAALQKILSARYPSRKFEVINAGVSGYMIEQELLLLKDEGFLLSPDLVVLQYTLYDPAGTEFYDHINPRREIALPGKKFLLAHLALARYVQEKYNRFGLRRNVLGLGDLLAMKPDSESASRIEHGW
;
A
#
# COMPACT_ATOMS: atom_id res chain seq x y z
N MET A 1 12.76 -13.47 54.49
CA MET A 1 12.53 -14.18 53.21
C MET A 1 11.89 -13.34 52.10
N ALA A 2 10.96 -12.40 52.37
CA ALA A 2 10.32 -11.60 51.30
C ALA A 2 11.26 -10.63 50.54
N ALA A 3 12.26 -10.05 51.23
CA ALA A 3 13.20 -9.10 50.62
C ALA A 3 14.14 -9.74 49.57
N SER A 4 14.54 -11.01 49.76
CA SER A 4 15.36 -11.74 48.78
C SER A 4 14.56 -12.13 47.54
N ARG A 5 13.26 -12.42 47.71
CA ARG A 5 12.33 -12.67 46.59
C ARG A 5 12.16 -11.40 45.73
N LYS A 6 11.97 -10.24 46.35
CA LYS A 6 11.87 -8.94 45.64
C LYS A 6 13.15 -8.62 44.87
N ARG A 7 14.33 -8.83 45.46
CA ARG A 7 15.62 -8.61 44.79
C ARG A 7 15.84 -9.56 43.61
N ARG A 8 15.46 -10.84 43.75
CA ARG A 8 15.53 -11.82 42.64
C ARG A 8 14.57 -11.46 41.51
N LEU A 9 13.34 -11.06 41.83
CA LEU A 9 12.38 -10.60 40.82
C LEU A 9 12.85 -9.33 40.10
N ALA A 10 13.45 -8.38 40.83
CA ALA A 10 14.03 -7.19 40.23
C ALA A 10 15.21 -7.53 39.29
N ALA A 11 16.09 -8.44 39.69
CA ALA A 11 17.21 -8.88 38.86
C ALA A 11 16.74 -9.60 37.58
N ILE A 12 15.71 -10.47 37.70
CA ILE A 12 15.09 -11.14 36.56
C ILE A 12 14.45 -10.10 35.62
N LEU A 13 13.74 -9.12 36.16
CA LEU A 13 13.12 -8.06 35.37
C LEU A 13 14.16 -7.24 34.61
N VAL A 14 15.25 -6.83 35.27
CA VAL A 14 16.37 -6.10 34.63
C VAL A 14 16.98 -6.94 33.52
N LEU A 15 17.25 -8.23 33.76
CA LEU A 15 17.80 -9.13 32.75
C LEU A 15 16.86 -9.27 31.55
N VAL A 16 15.56 -9.44 31.78
CA VAL A 16 14.56 -9.49 30.70
C VAL A 16 14.56 -8.19 29.89
N LEU A 17 14.60 -7.03 30.55
CA LEU A 17 14.65 -5.73 29.86
C LEU A 17 15.93 -5.57 29.03
N VAL A 18 17.08 -6.01 29.54
CA VAL A 18 18.36 -5.98 28.81
C VAL A 18 18.30 -6.89 27.58
N LEU A 19 17.78 -8.12 27.74
CA LEU A 19 17.66 -9.07 26.63
C LEU A 19 16.68 -8.57 25.56
N LEU A 20 15.54 -7.99 25.97
CA LEU A 20 14.60 -7.37 25.04
C LEU A 20 15.23 -6.18 24.31
N SER A 21 16.02 -5.35 25.01
CA SER A 21 16.72 -4.20 24.42
C SER A 21 17.82 -4.64 23.44
N ALA A 22 18.57 -5.69 23.77
CA ALA A 22 19.58 -6.26 22.88
C ALA A 22 18.95 -6.88 21.63
N LEU A 23 17.83 -7.61 21.79
CA LEU A 23 17.08 -8.18 20.66
C LEU A 23 16.53 -7.07 19.76
N GLU A 24 16.01 -6.00 20.34
CA GLU A 24 15.56 -4.79 19.64
C GLU A 24 16.70 -4.16 18.82
N LEU A 25 17.88 -3.99 19.41
CA LEU A 25 19.06 -3.43 18.73
C LEU A 25 19.55 -4.32 17.58
N VAL A 26 19.63 -5.63 17.79
CA VAL A 26 20.01 -6.60 16.74
C VAL A 26 18.99 -6.56 15.61
N LYS A 27 17.70 -6.54 15.92
CA LYS A 27 16.64 -6.42 14.91
C LYS A 27 16.75 -5.10 14.14
N ARG A 28 16.91 -3.96 14.81
CA ARG A 28 17.13 -2.68 14.14
C ARG A 28 18.37 -2.67 13.23
N ARG A 29 19.44 -3.35 13.64
CA ARG A 29 20.71 -3.37 12.90
C ARG A 29 20.71 -4.28 11.68
N PHE A 30 19.92 -5.36 11.68
CA PHE A 30 19.97 -6.41 10.66
C PHE A 30 18.64 -6.73 9.98
N ASP A 31 17.53 -6.12 10.42
CA ASP A 31 16.21 -6.31 9.81
C ASP A 31 15.93 -5.19 8.77
N PRO A 32 15.95 -5.52 7.46
CA PRO A 32 15.74 -4.54 6.39
C PRO A 32 14.32 -3.95 6.36
N TYR A 33 13.37 -4.53 7.09
CA TYR A 33 12.00 -4.01 7.19
C TYR A 33 11.87 -2.87 8.20
N LEU A 34 12.71 -2.86 9.25
CA LEU A 34 12.67 -1.88 10.35
C LEU A 34 13.56 -0.66 10.08
N SER A 35 14.64 -0.82 9.33
CA SER A 35 15.42 0.31 8.79
C SER A 35 14.63 1.15 7.76
N ARG A 36 13.40 0.73 7.44
CA ARG A 36 12.45 1.41 6.55
C ARG A 36 11.48 2.36 7.27
N GLU A 37 11.66 2.65 8.57
CA GLU A 37 10.85 3.57 9.39
C GLU A 37 11.03 5.07 9.05
N ARG A 38 10.93 5.42 7.77
CA ARG A 38 10.52 6.76 7.32
C ARG A 38 9.15 6.65 6.66
N GLY A 39 8.15 6.21 7.44
CA GLY A 39 6.79 5.99 6.96
C GLY A 39 6.69 4.98 5.81
N MET A 40 5.48 4.65 5.39
CA MET A 40 5.27 4.07 4.07
C MET A 40 5.47 5.16 3.00
N GLN A 41 6.59 5.88 3.02
CA GLN A 41 7.04 6.58 1.83
C GLN A 41 7.55 5.49 0.91
N ASN A 42 6.65 4.96 0.08
CA ASN A 42 7.07 4.24 -1.11
C ASN A 42 8.04 5.20 -1.82
N PRO A 43 9.34 4.87 -1.92
CA PRO A 43 10.35 5.84 -2.40
C PRO A 43 10.03 6.32 -3.82
N PHE A 44 9.22 5.54 -4.54
CA PHE A 44 8.72 5.78 -5.87
C PHE A 44 7.48 6.69 -5.94
N TRP A 45 7.00 7.24 -4.82
CA TRP A 45 5.82 8.13 -4.77
C TRP A 45 6.17 9.58 -4.50
N GLN A 46 5.48 10.48 -5.20
CA GLN A 46 5.44 11.92 -4.91
C GLN A 46 4.01 12.34 -4.56
N GLU A 47 3.88 13.46 -3.86
CA GLU A 47 2.57 14.08 -3.60
C GLU A 47 1.93 14.53 -4.94
N HIS A 48 0.62 14.38 -5.04
CA HIS A 48 -0.16 14.80 -6.21
C HIS A 48 -1.36 15.65 -5.78
N PRO A 49 -1.55 16.86 -6.34
CA PRO A 49 -2.52 17.83 -5.82
C PRO A 49 -3.97 17.34 -5.83
N THR A 50 -4.36 16.54 -6.83
CA THR A 50 -5.74 16.05 -6.98
C THR A 50 -5.94 14.60 -6.55
N ARG A 51 -4.86 13.82 -6.45
CA ARG A 51 -4.93 12.35 -6.24
C ARG A 51 -4.29 11.89 -4.94
N GLY A 52 -3.74 12.81 -4.16
CA GLY A 52 -2.95 12.52 -2.96
C GLY A 52 -1.50 12.13 -3.31
N HIS A 53 -1.31 11.12 -4.14
CA HIS A 53 0.01 10.67 -4.58
C HIS A 53 0.04 10.26 -6.06
N SER A 54 1.24 10.20 -6.64
CA SER A 54 1.52 9.61 -7.95
C SER A 54 2.90 8.93 -7.93
N LEU A 55 3.21 8.16 -8.96
CA LEU A 55 4.58 7.67 -9.16
C LEU A 55 5.51 8.83 -9.54
N LYS A 56 6.79 8.73 -9.14
CA LYS A 56 7.85 9.69 -9.51
C LYS A 56 8.35 9.45 -10.93
N PRO A 57 8.14 10.37 -11.88
CA PRO A 57 8.57 10.16 -13.26
C PRO A 57 10.09 9.95 -13.37
N GLY A 58 10.50 8.94 -14.14
CA GLY A 58 11.90 8.61 -14.38
C GLY A 58 12.62 7.90 -13.23
N ASP A 59 11.92 7.55 -12.15
CA ASP A 59 12.53 6.90 -10.99
C ASP A 59 12.79 5.41 -11.24
N TYR A 60 13.86 4.90 -10.64
CA TYR A 60 14.32 3.52 -10.80
C TYR A 60 14.89 2.97 -9.50
N GLY A 61 14.57 1.71 -9.20
CA GLY A 61 15.18 1.01 -8.09
C GLY A 61 14.64 -0.40 -7.95
N SER A 62 14.41 -0.84 -6.72
CA SER A 62 13.80 -2.14 -6.46
C SER A 62 12.76 -2.09 -5.34
N ILE A 63 11.72 -2.91 -5.50
CA ILE A 63 10.73 -3.21 -4.46
C ILE A 63 10.91 -4.68 -4.10
N TRP A 64 11.35 -4.94 -2.86
CA TRP A 64 11.60 -6.30 -2.33
C TRP A 64 12.55 -7.13 -3.22
N GLY A 65 13.57 -6.48 -3.79
CA GLY A 65 14.57 -7.13 -4.66
C GLY A 65 14.14 -7.27 -6.11
N VAL A 66 12.91 -6.86 -6.47
CA VAL A 66 12.44 -6.85 -7.85
C VAL A 66 12.67 -5.48 -8.47
N PRO A 67 13.30 -5.39 -9.67
CA PRO A 67 13.46 -4.13 -10.38
C PRO A 67 12.13 -3.42 -10.59
N PHE A 68 12.11 -2.13 -10.28
CA PHE A 68 10.95 -1.27 -10.42
C PHE A 68 11.37 0.00 -11.15
N HIS A 69 10.81 0.21 -12.34
CA HIS A 69 11.13 1.31 -13.23
C HIS A 69 9.85 2.10 -13.56
N ILE A 70 9.96 3.43 -13.46
CA ILE A 70 8.90 4.37 -13.83
C ILE A 70 9.44 5.21 -14.97
N ASN A 71 8.74 5.24 -16.10
CA ASN A 71 9.14 6.06 -17.23
C ASN A 71 8.99 7.56 -16.93
N ARG A 72 9.55 8.41 -17.81
CA ARG A 72 9.48 9.89 -17.69
C ARG A 72 8.07 10.49 -17.78
N LEU A 73 7.06 9.70 -18.12
CA LEU A 73 5.65 10.12 -18.03
C LEU A 73 4.97 9.70 -16.72
N GLY A 74 5.67 9.02 -15.80
CA GLY A 74 5.11 8.62 -14.51
C GLY A 74 4.39 7.27 -14.51
N PHE A 75 4.54 6.46 -15.57
CA PHE A 75 3.94 5.12 -15.64
C PHE A 75 4.98 4.03 -15.39
N ARG A 76 4.56 2.92 -14.78
CA ARG A 76 5.46 1.77 -14.62
C ARG A 76 5.68 1.13 -15.98
N GLY A 77 6.93 0.83 -16.32
CA GLY A 77 7.25 0.10 -17.54
C GLY A 77 8.21 0.84 -18.45
N PRO A 78 8.30 0.43 -19.73
CA PRO A 78 9.24 1.02 -20.67
C PRO A 78 8.89 2.48 -20.97
N GLU A 79 9.85 3.14 -21.59
CA GLU A 79 9.70 4.48 -22.13
C GLU A 79 8.62 4.54 -23.22
N ILE A 80 7.72 5.52 -23.11
CA ILE A 80 6.63 5.75 -24.07
C ILE A 80 6.58 7.21 -24.48
N SER A 81 6.09 7.47 -25.70
CA SER A 81 5.83 8.83 -26.18
C SER A 81 4.42 9.28 -25.82
N ARG A 82 4.28 10.52 -25.36
CA ARG A 82 2.97 11.15 -25.13
C ARG A 82 2.17 11.19 -26.43
N GLU A 83 2.78 11.68 -27.51
CA GLU A 83 2.19 11.61 -28.84
C GLU A 83 2.16 10.15 -29.31
N LYS A 84 0.97 9.65 -29.66
CA LYS A 84 0.79 8.29 -30.14
C LYS A 84 1.46 8.10 -31.51
N PRO A 85 2.43 7.16 -31.65
CA PRO A 85 3.02 6.89 -32.95
C PRO A 85 1.99 6.41 -33.97
N LYS A 86 2.16 6.80 -35.23
CA LYS A 86 1.26 6.38 -36.32
C LYS A 86 1.20 4.85 -36.44
N GLY A 87 -0.02 4.32 -36.55
CA GLY A 87 -0.26 2.88 -36.72
C GLY A 87 -0.13 2.03 -35.44
N VAL A 88 0.11 2.64 -34.28
CA VAL A 88 0.09 1.96 -32.98
C VAL A 88 -1.32 1.98 -32.40
N PHE A 89 -1.79 0.81 -31.96
CA PHE A 89 -2.99 0.67 -31.13
C PHE A 89 -2.60 0.71 -29.66
N ARG A 90 -3.03 1.73 -28.94
CA ARG A 90 -2.61 1.99 -27.56
C ARG A 90 -3.67 1.53 -26.57
N VAL A 91 -3.28 0.68 -25.62
CA VAL A 91 -4.13 0.19 -24.54
C VAL A 91 -3.64 0.79 -23.23
N LEU A 92 -4.52 1.44 -22.48
CA LEU A 92 -4.22 1.97 -21.15
C LEU A 92 -4.85 1.07 -20.09
N CYS A 93 -4.03 0.41 -19.27
CA CYS A 93 -4.48 -0.40 -18.14
C CYS A 93 -4.50 0.46 -16.88
N LEU A 94 -5.69 0.81 -16.39
CA LEU A 94 -5.92 1.51 -15.13
C LEU A 94 -6.16 0.51 -14.00
N GLY A 95 -5.71 0.87 -12.79
CA GLY A 95 -6.00 0.09 -11.60
C GLY A 95 -5.13 0.47 -10.40
N ASP A 96 -5.17 -0.41 -9.41
CA ASP A 96 -4.45 -0.23 -8.16
C ASP A 96 -3.10 -0.97 -8.13
N SER A 97 -2.70 -1.40 -6.93
CA SER A 97 -1.61 -2.33 -6.65
C SER A 97 -1.56 -3.61 -7.52
N ILE A 98 -2.70 -4.17 -7.93
CA ILE A 98 -2.77 -5.37 -8.78
C ILE A 98 -2.25 -5.03 -10.18
N THR A 99 -2.68 -3.88 -10.72
CA THR A 99 -2.22 -3.38 -12.01
C THR A 99 -0.77 -2.91 -11.95
N MET A 100 -0.42 -2.13 -10.93
CA MET A 100 0.94 -1.65 -10.72
C MET A 100 1.91 -2.82 -10.56
N GLY A 101 1.55 -3.82 -9.75
CA GLY A 101 2.29 -5.07 -9.54
C GLY A 101 3.61 -4.93 -8.80
N ALA A 102 3.72 -4.00 -7.83
CA ALA A 102 4.96 -3.51 -7.19
C ALA A 102 6.11 -4.52 -7.02
N ALA A 103 5.79 -5.74 -6.61
CA ALA A 103 6.74 -6.78 -6.23
C ALA A 103 6.85 -7.93 -7.24
N LEU A 104 6.38 -7.72 -8.46
CA LEU A 104 6.40 -8.69 -9.53
C LEU A 104 7.30 -8.18 -10.67
N PRO A 105 8.10 -9.05 -11.28
CA PRO A 105 8.80 -8.75 -12.52
C PRO A 105 7.83 -8.20 -13.57
N GLU A 106 8.30 -7.24 -14.37
CA GLU A 106 7.45 -6.53 -15.32
C GLU A 106 6.85 -7.45 -16.39
N ASP A 107 7.58 -8.47 -16.80
CA ASP A 107 7.24 -9.38 -17.89
C ASP A 107 6.12 -10.37 -17.55
N ILE A 108 5.77 -10.50 -16.27
CA ILE A 108 4.67 -11.34 -15.77
C ILE A 108 3.44 -10.52 -15.36
N LEU A 109 3.51 -9.19 -15.40
CA LEU A 109 2.35 -8.34 -15.13
C LEU A 109 1.30 -8.54 -16.23
N TYR A 110 0.01 -8.48 -15.88
CA TYR A 110 -1.04 -8.69 -16.87
C TYR A 110 -1.00 -7.66 -18.03
N PRO A 111 -0.59 -6.38 -17.88
CA PRO A 111 -0.43 -5.49 -19.02
C PRO A 111 0.66 -5.97 -19.99
N ALA A 112 1.77 -6.50 -19.47
CA ALA A 112 2.83 -7.09 -20.28
C ALA A 112 2.39 -8.40 -20.95
N ALA A 113 1.62 -9.24 -20.24
CA ALA A 113 1.00 -10.42 -20.83
C ALA A 113 0.01 -10.05 -21.95
N LEU A 114 -0.80 -9.00 -21.75
CA LEU A 114 -1.73 -8.48 -22.75
C LEU A 114 -1.00 -7.98 -23.99
N GLN A 115 0.11 -7.23 -23.83
CA GLN A 115 0.99 -6.83 -24.94
C GLN A 115 1.42 -8.06 -25.75
N LYS A 116 2.00 -9.07 -25.08
CA LYS A 116 2.50 -10.29 -25.73
C LYS A 116 1.39 -11.03 -26.49
N ILE A 117 0.21 -11.19 -25.86
CA ILE A 117 -0.94 -11.86 -26.47
C ILE A 117 -1.46 -11.10 -27.70
N LEU A 118 -1.59 -9.78 -27.61
CA LEU A 118 -2.06 -8.95 -28.74
C LEU A 118 -1.06 -8.96 -29.90
N SER A 119 0.23 -8.80 -29.62
CA SER A 119 1.27 -8.86 -30.64
C SER A 119 1.35 -10.23 -31.33
N ALA A 120 1.18 -11.33 -30.58
CA ALA A 120 1.15 -12.68 -31.15
C ALA A 120 -0.10 -12.94 -32.00
N ARG A 121 -1.27 -12.46 -31.54
CA ARG A 121 -2.54 -12.66 -32.24
C ARG A 121 -2.68 -11.81 -33.51
N TYR A 122 -2.05 -10.63 -33.53
CA TYR A 122 -2.17 -9.66 -34.62
C TYR A 122 -0.78 -9.14 -35.05
N PRO A 123 0.06 -9.98 -35.67
CA PRO A 123 1.47 -9.65 -35.96
C PRO A 123 1.66 -8.49 -36.94
N SER A 124 0.65 -8.17 -37.76
CA SER A 124 0.66 -7.02 -38.68
C SER A 124 0.31 -5.69 -38.00
N ARG A 125 -0.08 -5.70 -36.72
CA ARG A 125 -0.47 -4.51 -35.96
C ARG A 125 0.48 -4.27 -34.79
N LYS A 126 0.85 -3.01 -34.58
CA LYS A 126 1.66 -2.61 -33.44
C LYS A 126 0.76 -2.28 -32.25
N PHE A 127 1.08 -2.84 -31.09
CA PHE A 127 0.39 -2.55 -29.83
C PHE A 127 1.35 -1.91 -28.85
N GLU A 128 0.82 -1.00 -28.05
CA GLU A 128 1.50 -0.42 -26.89
C GLU A 128 0.55 -0.49 -25.71
N VAL A 129 0.84 -1.35 -24.74
CA VAL A 129 0.05 -1.53 -23.53
C VAL A 129 0.74 -0.83 -22.38
N ILE A 130 0.07 0.15 -21.79
CA ILE A 130 0.60 1.04 -20.77
C ILE A 130 0.04 0.62 -19.42
N ASN A 131 0.93 0.39 -18.46
CA ASN A 131 0.56 0.13 -17.08
C ASN A 131 0.41 1.45 -16.31
N ALA A 132 -0.83 1.90 -16.14
CA ALA A 132 -1.18 3.08 -15.37
C ALA A 132 -1.71 2.74 -13.98
N GLY A 133 -1.31 1.58 -13.44
CA GLY A 133 -1.64 1.18 -12.09
C GLY A 133 -0.84 1.94 -11.05
N VAL A 134 -1.49 2.35 -9.96
CA VAL A 134 -0.83 2.98 -8.81
C VAL A 134 -1.33 2.32 -7.53
N SER A 135 -0.40 1.77 -6.73
CA SER A 135 -0.77 1.17 -5.44
C SER A 135 -1.56 2.15 -4.56
N GLY A 136 -2.66 1.65 -3.98
CA GLY A 136 -3.51 2.44 -3.08
C GLY A 136 -4.43 3.42 -3.79
N TYR A 137 -4.52 3.40 -5.13
CA TYR A 137 -5.61 4.07 -5.82
C TYR A 137 -6.93 3.34 -5.61
N MET A 138 -8.00 4.13 -5.53
CA MET A 138 -9.39 3.71 -5.69
C MET A 138 -9.95 4.23 -7.01
N ILE A 139 -11.14 3.77 -7.39
CA ILE A 139 -11.81 4.13 -8.64
C ILE A 139 -11.89 5.64 -8.92
N GLU A 140 -12.03 6.49 -7.89
CA GLU A 140 -12.03 7.95 -8.06
C GLU A 140 -10.66 8.48 -8.49
N GLN A 141 -9.57 7.97 -7.90
CA GLN A 141 -8.21 8.34 -8.27
C GLN A 141 -7.84 7.82 -9.66
N GLU A 142 -8.32 6.63 -10.03
CA GLU A 142 -8.15 6.07 -11.38
C GLU A 142 -8.87 6.93 -12.44
N LEU A 143 -10.08 7.39 -12.13
CA LEU A 143 -10.82 8.32 -12.98
C LEU A 143 -10.09 9.67 -13.14
N LEU A 144 -9.53 10.20 -12.05
CA LEU A 144 -8.72 11.42 -12.11
C LEU A 144 -7.45 11.21 -12.93
N LEU A 145 -6.74 10.09 -12.77
CA LEU A 145 -5.57 9.77 -13.59
C LEU A 145 -5.94 9.68 -15.07
N LEU A 146 -7.07 9.04 -15.40
CA LEU A 146 -7.55 8.95 -16.78
C LEU A 146 -7.82 10.33 -17.38
N LYS A 147 -8.47 11.22 -16.63
CA LYS A 147 -8.81 12.58 -17.07
C LYS A 147 -7.57 13.47 -17.21
N ASP A 148 -6.71 13.47 -16.20
CA ASP A 148 -5.57 14.40 -16.09
C ASP A 148 -4.44 14.01 -17.04
N GLU A 149 -4.21 12.70 -17.26
CA GLU A 149 -3.04 12.19 -17.96
C GLU A 149 -3.37 11.11 -18.98
N GLY A 150 -4.27 10.17 -18.66
CA GLY A 150 -4.56 9.02 -19.50
C GLY A 150 -5.06 9.39 -20.90
N PHE A 151 -6.02 10.33 -21.01
CA PHE A 151 -6.52 10.77 -22.32
C PHE A 151 -5.50 11.57 -23.14
N LEU A 152 -4.49 12.15 -22.49
CA LEU A 152 -3.40 12.87 -23.17
C LEU A 152 -2.45 11.91 -23.90
N LEU A 153 -2.58 10.61 -23.67
CA LEU A 153 -1.89 9.55 -24.40
C LEU A 153 -2.72 9.04 -25.61
N SER A 154 -3.90 9.57 -25.88
CA SER A 154 -4.76 9.12 -27.00
C SER A 154 -4.96 7.59 -27.06
N PRO A 155 -5.33 6.91 -25.95
CA PRO A 155 -5.55 5.46 -25.94
C PRO A 155 -6.72 5.09 -26.87
N ASP A 156 -6.61 3.94 -27.53
CA ASP A 156 -7.68 3.34 -28.33
C ASP A 156 -8.57 2.41 -27.50
N LEU A 157 -8.05 1.90 -26.38
CA LEU A 157 -8.75 1.06 -25.43
C LEU A 157 -8.28 1.40 -24.01
N VAL A 158 -9.23 1.51 -23.08
CA VAL A 158 -8.96 1.60 -21.65
C VAL A 158 -9.44 0.30 -21.00
N VAL A 159 -8.55 -0.36 -20.27
CA VAL A 159 -8.86 -1.54 -19.46
C VAL A 159 -8.85 -1.12 -18.00
N LEU A 160 -10.01 -1.16 -17.37
CA LEU A 160 -10.15 -0.88 -15.95
C LEU A 160 -10.04 -2.19 -15.16
N GLN A 161 -9.06 -2.27 -14.29
CA GLN A 161 -8.93 -3.37 -13.35
C GLN A 161 -9.72 -3.02 -12.07
N TYR A 162 -10.89 -3.64 -11.93
CA TYR A 162 -11.78 -3.44 -10.80
C TYR A 162 -11.57 -4.51 -9.72
N THR A 163 -11.57 -4.13 -8.45
CA THR A 163 -11.45 -4.99 -7.27
C THR A 163 -12.67 -4.90 -6.36
N LEU A 164 -12.65 -5.72 -5.31
CA LEU A 164 -13.61 -5.64 -4.21
C LEU A 164 -13.44 -4.38 -3.34
N TYR A 165 -12.35 -3.61 -3.47
CA TYR A 165 -12.15 -2.36 -2.72
C TYR A 165 -12.81 -1.15 -3.40
N ASP A 166 -13.00 -1.18 -4.71
CA ASP A 166 -13.57 -0.08 -5.49
C ASP A 166 -15.00 0.33 -5.13
N PRO A 167 -15.95 -0.57 -4.80
CA PRO A 167 -17.27 -0.16 -4.34
C PRO A 167 -17.25 0.64 -3.04
N ALA A 168 -16.17 0.55 -2.25
CA ALA A 168 -16.05 1.20 -0.96
C ALA A 168 -15.59 2.67 -1.06
N GLY A 169 -15.10 3.09 -2.23
CA GLY A 169 -14.65 4.45 -2.52
C GLY A 169 -13.49 4.93 -1.65
N THR A 170 -13.16 6.20 -1.81
CA THR A 170 -12.13 6.88 -0.99
C THR A 170 -12.48 6.93 0.51
N GLU A 171 -13.78 6.96 0.85
CA GLU A 171 -14.27 6.92 2.23
C GLU A 171 -13.80 5.67 3.00
N PHE A 172 -13.59 4.55 2.32
CA PHE A 172 -13.10 3.32 2.96
C PHE A 172 -11.71 3.48 3.57
N TYR A 173 -10.81 4.24 2.94
CA TYR A 173 -9.50 4.52 3.53
C TYR A 173 -9.58 5.55 4.67
N ASP A 174 -10.50 6.51 4.59
CA ASP A 174 -10.78 7.44 5.69
C ASP A 174 -11.40 6.72 6.91
N HIS A 175 -12.22 5.67 6.69
CA HIS A 175 -12.89 4.89 7.73
C HIS A 175 -12.10 3.70 8.29
N ILE A 176 -11.02 3.26 7.65
CA ILE A 176 -10.08 2.27 8.22
C ILE A 176 -8.99 2.95 9.07
N ASN A 177 -8.89 4.28 9.02
CA ASN A 177 -7.98 5.07 9.86
C ASN A 177 -8.60 6.16 10.78
N PRO A 178 -9.83 6.01 11.34
CA PRO A 178 -10.35 6.94 12.32
C PRO A 178 -9.82 6.50 13.68
N ARG A 179 -8.67 7.04 14.09
CA ARG A 179 -8.24 7.26 15.48
C ARG A 179 -9.06 6.59 16.61
N ARG A 180 -9.17 5.26 16.64
CA ARG A 180 -9.60 4.52 17.83
C ARG A 180 -8.39 3.92 18.50
N GLU A 181 -7.55 4.83 19.00
CA GLU A 181 -6.74 4.52 20.16
C GLU A 181 -7.62 4.70 21.40
N ILE A 182 -7.73 3.65 22.21
CA ILE A 182 -7.70 3.90 23.65
C ILE A 182 -6.36 4.59 23.89
N ALA A 183 -6.39 5.89 24.18
CA ALA A 183 -5.21 6.69 24.42
C ALA A 183 -4.53 6.22 25.72
N LEU A 184 -3.73 5.17 25.60
CA LEU A 184 -2.61 4.94 26.50
C LEU A 184 -1.50 5.85 25.99
N PRO A 185 -1.12 6.91 26.73
CA PRO A 185 -0.01 7.76 26.33
C PRO A 185 1.20 6.90 25.98
N GLY A 186 1.70 7.01 24.76
CA GLY A 186 2.87 6.25 24.30
C GLY A 186 2.62 4.86 23.72
N LYS A 187 1.38 4.33 23.63
CA LYS A 187 1.12 3.02 22.99
C LYS A 187 1.49 3.01 21.51
N LYS A 188 1.03 3.99 20.73
CA LYS A 188 1.46 4.17 19.33
C LYS A 188 2.96 4.37 19.21
N PHE A 189 3.56 5.15 20.12
CA PHE A 189 5.01 5.35 20.13
C PHE A 189 5.72 4.01 20.37
N LEU A 190 5.38 3.26 21.43
CA LEU A 190 5.99 1.97 21.72
C LEU A 190 5.77 0.94 20.60
N LEU A 191 4.56 0.81 20.06
CA LEU A 191 4.31 -0.14 18.97
C LEU A 191 4.99 0.26 17.66
N ALA A 192 5.10 1.56 17.38
CA ALA A 192 5.78 2.07 16.19
C ALA A 192 7.31 2.09 16.34
N HIS A 193 7.84 2.05 17.56
CA HIS A 193 9.28 2.12 17.83
C HIS A 193 9.85 0.81 18.42
N LEU A 194 9.06 -0.27 18.51
CA LEU A 194 9.53 -1.59 18.92
C LEU A 194 9.55 -2.55 17.73
N ALA A 195 10.75 -2.92 17.29
CA ALA A 195 11.02 -3.96 16.32
C ALA A 195 10.30 -5.27 16.65
N LEU A 196 10.22 -5.62 17.93
CA LEU A 196 9.57 -6.84 18.37
C LEU A 196 8.05 -6.84 18.11
N ALA A 197 7.38 -5.71 18.33
CA ALA A 197 5.94 -5.58 18.08
C ALA A 197 5.62 -5.75 16.59
N ARG A 198 6.46 -5.16 15.73
CA ARG A 198 6.31 -5.26 14.27
C ARG A 198 6.64 -6.66 13.75
N TYR A 199 7.68 -7.32 14.28
CA TYR A 199 8.01 -8.71 13.95
C TYR A 199 6.88 -9.68 14.32
N VAL A 200 6.30 -9.54 15.52
CA VAL A 200 5.16 -10.37 15.94
C VAL A 200 3.96 -10.14 15.03
N GLN A 201 3.63 -8.88 14.70
CA GLN A 201 2.54 -8.56 13.77
C GLN A 201 2.77 -9.17 12.38
N GLU A 202 3.99 -9.09 11.85
CA GLU A 202 4.35 -9.63 10.54
C GLU A 202 4.23 -11.16 10.52
N LYS A 203 4.73 -11.86 11.55
CA LYS A 203 4.56 -13.31 11.68
C LYS A 203 3.09 -13.70 11.84
N TYR A 204 2.32 -12.95 12.62
CA TYR A 204 0.89 -13.16 12.80
C TYR A 204 0.13 -13.09 11.47
N ASN A 205 0.42 -12.08 10.66
CA ASN A 205 -0.17 -11.90 9.34
C ASN A 205 0.23 -13.02 8.37
N ARG A 206 1.44 -13.55 8.49
CA ARG A 206 1.98 -14.62 7.62
C ARG A 206 1.34 -16.00 7.86
N PHE A 207 0.77 -16.24 9.05
CA PHE A 207 0.13 -17.51 9.41
C PHE A 207 -1.39 -17.54 9.22
N GLY A 208 -1.99 -16.49 8.65
CA GLY A 208 -3.42 -16.48 8.29
C GLY A 208 -4.40 -16.56 9.48
N LEU A 209 -3.92 -16.41 10.71
CA LEU A 209 -4.75 -16.42 11.92
C LEU A 209 -5.51 -15.10 12.02
N ARG A 210 -6.63 -14.99 11.30
CA ARG A 210 -7.58 -13.85 11.34
C ARG A 210 -8.39 -13.81 12.65
N ARG A 211 -7.76 -13.99 13.81
CA ARG A 211 -8.43 -13.74 15.10
C ARG A 211 -7.68 -12.73 15.94
N ASN A 212 -8.41 -11.68 16.28
CA ASN A 212 -7.96 -10.51 17.02
C ASN A 212 -7.67 -10.83 18.47
N VAL A 213 -6.45 -11.30 18.75
CA VAL A 213 -5.96 -11.49 20.14
C VAL A 213 -5.78 -10.16 20.88
N LEU A 214 -5.73 -9.03 20.15
CA LEU A 214 -5.61 -7.67 20.71
C LEU A 214 -6.91 -6.86 20.72
N GLY A 215 -8.07 -7.45 20.38
CA GLY A 215 -9.36 -6.74 20.38
C GLY A 215 -9.59 -5.78 19.21
N LEU A 216 -8.98 -6.03 18.05
CA LEU A 216 -9.20 -5.27 16.80
C LEU A 216 -10.38 -5.80 15.96
N GLY A 217 -11.17 -6.75 16.49
CA GLY A 217 -12.20 -7.52 15.73
C GLY A 217 -13.59 -6.92 15.76
N ASP A 218 -14.00 -6.41 16.90
CA ASP A 218 -15.32 -5.79 17.06
C ASP A 218 -15.37 -4.37 16.44
N LEU A 219 -14.21 -3.83 16.05
CA LEU A 219 -14.10 -2.65 15.19
C LEU A 219 -14.58 -2.92 13.75
N LEU A 220 -14.64 -4.20 13.34
CA LEU A 220 -15.05 -4.64 11.99
C LEU A 220 -16.49 -5.19 11.93
N ALA A 221 -17.29 -5.09 12.99
CA ALA A 221 -18.60 -5.78 13.06
C ALA A 221 -19.82 -4.96 13.53
N MET A 222 -19.74 -3.65 13.82
CA MET A 222 -20.91 -2.90 14.31
C MET A 222 -21.62 -2.08 13.22
N LYS A 223 -22.88 -2.42 12.96
CA LYS A 223 -23.94 -1.50 12.48
C LYS A 223 -24.75 -0.98 13.68
N PRO A 224 -25.52 0.11 13.50
CA PRO A 224 -25.71 1.16 14.50
C PRO A 224 -26.71 0.75 15.58
N ASP A 225 -26.45 1.16 16.83
CA ASP A 225 -27.46 1.12 17.88
C ASP A 225 -27.93 2.53 18.28
N SER A 226 -29.23 2.55 18.49
CA SER A 226 -30.29 3.57 18.49
C SER A 226 -30.18 4.81 19.39
N GLU A 227 -29.03 5.15 19.98
CA GLU A 227 -28.92 6.28 20.92
C GLU A 227 -28.35 7.58 20.34
N SER A 228 -27.77 7.56 19.14
CA SER A 228 -27.44 8.80 18.40
C SER A 228 -28.67 9.50 17.81
N ALA A 229 -29.87 8.94 18.00
CA ALA A 229 -31.16 9.48 17.57
C ALA A 229 -31.65 10.71 18.37
N SER A 230 -30.85 11.30 19.28
CA SER A 230 -31.31 12.40 20.16
C SER A 230 -30.55 13.73 20.02
N ARG A 231 -29.65 13.90 19.05
CA ARG A 231 -28.82 15.12 18.94
C ARG A 231 -28.83 15.87 17.62
N ILE A 232 -29.76 15.56 16.72
CA ILE A 232 -30.02 16.37 15.52
C ILE A 232 -31.51 16.62 15.40
N GLU A 233 -32.03 17.49 16.27
CA GLU A 233 -33.39 18.03 16.16
C GLU A 233 -33.44 19.46 15.56
N HIS A 234 -32.32 20.04 15.11
CA HIS A 234 -32.32 21.40 14.54
C HIS A 234 -31.46 21.53 13.27
N GLY A 235 -32.16 21.57 12.11
CA GLY A 235 -31.84 22.19 10.80
C GLY A 235 -30.39 22.14 10.30
N TRP A 236 -30.08 21.64 9.10
CA TRP A 236 -30.61 21.99 7.77
C TRP A 236 -30.20 20.91 6.77
#